data_AF-A0A840WZD8-F1
#
_entry.id   AF-A0A840WZD8-F1
#
_cell.length_a   1.000
_cell.length_b   1.000
_cell.length_c   1.000
_cell.angle_alpha   90.00
_cell.angle_beta   90.00
_cell.angle_gamma   90.00
#
_symmetry.space_group_name_H-M   'P 1'
#
loop_
_entity.id
_entity.type
_entity.pdbx_description
1 polymer ?
#
loop_
_entity_poly.entity_id
_entity_poly.type
_entity_poly.pdbx_seq_one_letter_code
_entity_poly.pdbx_strand_id
1 'polypeptide(L)'
;MDGFTLIDAGVVLIILVSGLLAYSRGLVREVLAIAGWVIAGIAAFTFAPTVDPIIRELPVLRDIIGTSCQLSILAAFSAVFAVALILMSFFTPLFAQAVQSSAIGPIDSGFGFLFGIVRGVLIVAVGFIIYDQVTGGEGVIMVDDAASRVFLADATQAIRDMIPTEIPSGITDRYEQLTGRCAQ
;
A
#
# COMPACT_ATOMS: atom_id res chain seq x y z
N MET A 1 35.97 -1.58 6.25
CA MET A 1 34.90 -2.46 5.72
C MET A 1 34.42 -3.27 6.89
N ASP A 2 33.78 -2.62 7.84
CA ASP A 2 33.29 -3.30 9.04
C ASP A 2 31.98 -4.02 8.74
N GLY A 3 31.84 -5.18 9.36
CA GLY A 3 31.01 -6.28 8.91
C GLY A 3 29.52 -5.99 8.85
N PHE A 4 28.86 -6.76 7.99
CA PHE A 4 27.42 -7.00 7.90
C PHE A 4 26.65 -6.51 9.14
N THR A 5 25.92 -5.42 8.99
CA THR A 5 25.18 -4.80 10.08
C THR A 5 23.93 -5.62 10.42
N LEU A 6 23.34 -5.40 11.60
CA LEU A 6 22.04 -5.98 11.94
C LEU A 6 20.95 -5.54 10.93
N ILE A 7 21.10 -4.35 10.34
CA ILE A 7 20.23 -3.82 9.30
C ILE A 7 20.34 -4.67 8.03
N ASP A 8 21.55 -5.04 7.62
CA ASP A 8 21.75 -5.92 6.45
C ASP A 8 21.07 -7.27 6.64
N ALA A 9 21.16 -7.84 7.85
CA ALA A 9 20.44 -9.08 8.20
C ALA A 9 18.93 -8.91 8.08
N GLY A 10 18.40 -7.79 8.59
CA GLY A 10 16.98 -7.46 8.53
C GLY A 10 16.48 -7.26 7.10
N VAL A 11 17.25 -6.57 6.25
CA VAL A 11 16.91 -6.34 4.84
C VAL A 11 16.85 -7.67 4.08
N VAL A 12 17.87 -8.51 4.25
CA VAL A 12 17.89 -9.85 3.63
C VAL A 12 16.71 -10.68 4.10
N LEU A 13 16.40 -10.65 5.41
CA LEU A 13 15.25 -11.35 5.96
C LEU A 13 13.92 -10.86 5.35
N ILE A 14 13.71 -9.55 5.24
CA ILE A 14 12.48 -8.97 4.65
C ILE A 14 12.33 -9.41 3.20
N ILE A 15 13.39 -9.33 2.40
CA ILE A 15 13.34 -9.69 0.97
C ILE A 15 13.08 -11.20 0.81
N LEU A 16 13.79 -12.04 1.57
CA LEU A 16 13.62 -13.50 1.51
C LEU A 16 12.22 -13.93 1.95
N VAL A 17 11.73 -13.39 3.08
CA VAL A 17 10.38 -13.70 3.58
C VAL A 17 9.34 -13.21 2.58
N SER A 18 9.50 -12.00 2.03
CA SER A 18 8.57 -11.47 1.03
C SER A 18 8.54 -12.34 -0.23
N GLY A 19 9.70 -12.78 -0.73
CA GLY A 19 9.81 -13.70 -1.86
C GLY A 19 9.18 -15.06 -1.58
N LEU A 20 9.52 -15.69 -0.46
CA LEU A 20 9.03 -17.04 -0.11
C LEU A 20 7.52 -17.05 0.14
N LEU A 21 6.99 -16.03 0.82
CA LEU A 21 5.55 -15.89 1.02
C LEU A 21 4.84 -15.69 -0.34
N ALA A 22 5.38 -14.86 -1.22
CA ALA A 22 4.79 -14.64 -2.54
C ALA A 22 4.89 -15.87 -3.45
N TYR A 23 5.95 -16.67 -3.33
CA TYR A 23 6.05 -17.97 -4.01
C TYR A 23 4.90 -18.90 -3.62
N SER A 24 4.58 -18.99 -2.32
CA SER A 24 3.47 -19.81 -1.83
C SER A 24 2.09 -19.31 -2.26
N ARG A 25 1.98 -18.01 -2.55
CA ARG A 25 0.72 -17.35 -2.92
C ARG A 25 0.48 -17.28 -4.43
N GLY A 26 1.55 -17.27 -5.23
CA GLY A 26 1.49 -17.07 -6.68
C GLY A 26 1.34 -15.60 -7.08
N LEU A 27 1.77 -15.26 -8.31
CA LEU A 27 1.67 -13.91 -8.86
C LEU A 27 0.22 -13.44 -8.96
N VAL A 28 -0.67 -14.30 -9.45
CA VAL A 28 -2.08 -13.97 -9.68
C VAL A 28 -2.74 -13.45 -8.41
N ARG A 29 -2.44 -14.07 -7.27
CA ARG A 29 -2.98 -13.63 -5.98
C ARG A 29 -2.48 -12.24 -5.60
N GLU A 30 -1.20 -11.94 -5.82
CA GLU A 30 -0.62 -10.63 -5.53
C GLU A 30 -1.18 -9.55 -6.47
N VAL A 31 -1.32 -9.83 -7.76
CA VAL A 31 -1.90 -8.89 -8.74
C VAL A 31 -3.37 -8.60 -8.44
N LEU A 32 -4.16 -9.63 -8.12
CA LEU A 32 -5.56 -9.45 -7.72
C LEU A 32 -5.69 -8.67 -6.41
N ALA A 33 -4.74 -8.80 -5.48
CA ALA A 33 -4.72 -8.00 -4.28
C ALA A 33 -4.52 -6.51 -4.62
N ILE A 34 -3.53 -6.16 -5.45
CA ILE A 34 -3.30 -4.78 -5.89
C ILE A 34 -4.53 -4.23 -6.64
N ALA A 35 -5.08 -5.02 -7.57
CA ALA A 35 -6.29 -4.65 -8.28
C ALA A 35 -7.47 -4.42 -7.32
N GLY A 36 -7.59 -5.24 -6.27
CA GLY A 36 -8.60 -5.07 -5.21
C GLY A 36 -8.48 -3.74 -4.49
N TRP A 37 -7.26 -3.33 -4.12
CA TRP A 37 -7.01 -2.01 -3.52
C TRP A 37 -7.37 -0.85 -4.47
N VAL A 38 -7.01 -0.96 -5.75
CA VAL A 38 -7.35 0.05 -6.77
C VAL A 38 -8.87 0.15 -6.98
N ILE A 39 -9.53 -0.98 -7.18
CA ILE A 39 -10.99 -1.06 -7.39
C ILE A 39 -11.73 -0.54 -6.15
N ALA A 40 -11.30 -0.92 -4.95
CA ALA A 40 -11.88 -0.42 -3.71
C ALA A 40 -11.72 1.10 -3.59
N GLY A 41 -10.57 1.65 -3.98
CA GLY A 41 -10.35 3.10 -4.00
C GLY A 41 -11.31 3.81 -4.95
N ILE A 42 -11.45 3.31 -6.17
CA ILE A 42 -12.39 3.86 -7.16
C ILE A 42 -13.84 3.78 -6.63
N ALA A 43 -14.23 2.63 -6.07
CA ALA A 43 -15.56 2.45 -5.49
C ALA A 43 -15.81 3.43 -4.33
N ALA A 44 -14.83 3.60 -3.44
CA ALA A 44 -14.91 4.54 -2.33
C ALA A 44 -15.10 5.98 -2.81
N PHE A 45 -14.30 6.45 -3.78
CA PHE A 45 -14.49 7.78 -4.38
C PHE A 45 -15.88 7.95 -5.03
N THR A 46 -16.39 6.89 -5.66
CA THR A 46 -17.66 6.95 -6.39
C THR A 46 -18.87 6.94 -5.46
N PHE A 47 -18.86 6.08 -4.43
CA PHE A 47 -20.03 5.81 -3.60
C PHE A 47 -20.00 6.48 -2.21
N ALA A 48 -18.86 7.03 -1.75
CA ALA A 48 -18.79 7.75 -0.48
C ALA A 48 -19.89 8.80 -0.32
N PRO A 49 -20.21 9.65 -1.33
CA PRO A 49 -21.24 10.67 -1.16
C PRO A 49 -22.66 10.12 -1.07
N THR A 50 -22.91 8.93 -1.61
CA THR A 50 -24.21 8.23 -1.49
C THR A 50 -24.38 7.59 -0.11
N VAL A 51 -23.26 7.17 0.51
CA VAL A 51 -23.24 6.51 1.82
C VAL A 51 -23.13 7.50 2.98
N ASP A 52 -22.62 8.71 2.75
CA ASP A 52 -22.48 9.77 3.77
C ASP A 52 -23.76 10.05 4.58
N PRO A 53 -24.97 10.19 3.99
CA PRO A 53 -26.19 10.39 4.77
C PRO A 53 -26.47 9.24 5.75
N ILE A 54 -26.22 8.00 5.32
CA ILE A 54 -26.43 6.80 6.14
C ILE A 54 -25.45 6.80 7.33
N ILE A 55 -24.21 7.22 7.13
CA ILE A 55 -23.21 7.29 8.21
C ILE A 55 -23.61 8.30 9.28
N ARG A 56 -24.20 9.44 8.89
CA ARG A 56 -24.66 10.47 9.84
C ARG A 56 -25.83 10.01 10.71
N GLU A 57 -26.65 9.09 10.21
CA GLU A 57 -27.79 8.55 10.94
C GLU A 57 -27.39 7.48 11.97
N LEU A 58 -26.17 6.95 11.89
CA LEU A 58 -25.69 5.91 12.81
C LEU A 58 -25.31 6.51 14.18
N PRO A 59 -26.02 6.17 15.27
CA PRO A 59 -25.84 6.80 16.57
C PRO A 59 -24.43 6.58 17.15
N VAL A 60 -23.83 5.41 16.90
CA VAL A 60 -22.47 5.07 17.37
C VAL A 60 -21.40 5.93 16.69
N LEU A 61 -21.60 6.28 15.41
CA LEU A 61 -20.66 7.10 14.64
C LEU A 61 -20.87 8.59 14.90
N ARG A 62 -22.09 9.00 15.25
CA ARG A 62 -22.42 10.40 15.57
C ARG A 62 -21.59 10.95 16.74
N ASP A 63 -21.35 10.14 17.76
CA ASP A 63 -20.56 10.56 18.94
C ASP A 63 -19.05 10.69 18.63
N ILE A 64 -18.56 9.98 17.61
CA ILE A 64 -17.15 10.00 17.19
C ILE A 64 -16.89 11.08 16.12
N ILE A 65 -17.79 11.21 15.15
CA ILE A 65 -17.67 12.11 13.99
C ILE A 65 -18.12 13.54 14.33
N GLY A 66 -19.06 13.68 15.26
CA GLY A 66 -19.65 14.97 15.64
C GLY A 66 -20.40 15.62 14.48
N THR A 67 -20.31 16.95 14.38
CA THR A 67 -20.96 17.76 13.33
C THR A 67 -20.03 18.04 12.13
N SER A 68 -18.83 17.46 12.09
CA SER A 68 -17.88 17.71 11.00
C SER A 68 -18.25 16.91 9.76
N CYS A 69 -18.76 17.61 8.75
CA CYS A 69 -19.09 17.02 7.46
C CYS A 69 -17.87 16.37 6.79
N GLN A 70 -16.67 16.95 6.94
CA GLN A 70 -15.43 16.38 6.40
C GLN A 70 -15.08 15.03 7.04
N LEU A 71 -15.29 14.89 8.35
CA LEU A 71 -15.08 13.60 9.03
C LEU A 71 -16.15 12.57 8.61
N SER A 72 -17.39 13.02 8.38
CA SER A 72 -18.48 12.15 7.91
C SER A 72 -18.19 11.58 6.52
N ILE A 73 -17.78 12.41 5.56
CA ILE A 73 -17.47 11.94 4.20
C ILE A 73 -16.25 11.02 4.18
N LEU A 74 -15.25 11.27 5.03
CA LEU A 74 -14.09 10.39 5.19
C LEU A 74 -14.47 9.04 5.81
N ALA A 75 -15.38 9.04 6.78
CA ALA A 75 -15.92 7.82 7.37
C ALA A 75 -16.73 7.02 6.34
N ALA A 76 -17.56 7.69 5.52
CA ALA A 76 -18.29 7.05 4.42
C ALA A 76 -17.35 6.46 3.37
N PHE A 77 -16.30 7.20 2.98
CA PHE A 77 -15.25 6.70 2.09
C PHE A 77 -14.60 5.45 2.66
N SER A 78 -14.20 5.48 3.93
CA SER A 78 -13.55 4.36 4.60
C SER A 78 -14.46 3.14 4.72
N ALA A 79 -15.75 3.36 4.99
CA ALA A 79 -16.75 2.29 5.05
C ALA A 79 -16.95 1.62 3.69
N VAL A 80 -17.16 2.39 2.62
CA VAL A 80 -17.27 1.84 1.26
C VAL A 80 -15.99 1.12 0.85
N PHE A 81 -14.82 1.72 1.14
CA PHE A 81 -13.53 1.14 0.84
C PHE A 81 -13.36 -0.22 1.52
N ALA A 82 -13.66 -0.32 2.81
CA ALA A 82 -13.59 -1.56 3.57
C ALA A 82 -14.56 -2.63 3.02
N VAL A 83 -15.81 -2.26 2.72
CA VAL A 83 -16.78 -3.18 2.13
C VAL A 83 -16.32 -3.69 0.77
N ALA A 84 -15.79 -2.80 -0.09
CA ALA A 84 -15.27 -3.19 -1.40
C ALA A 84 -14.07 -4.13 -1.27
N LEU A 85 -13.15 -3.90 -0.32
CA LEU A 85 -12.04 -4.82 -0.04
C LEU A 85 -12.53 -6.18 0.46
N ILE A 86 -13.52 -6.20 1.35
CA ILE A 86 -14.14 -7.44 1.83
C ILE A 86 -14.72 -8.22 0.64
N LEU A 87 -15.47 -7.56 -0.24
CA LEU A 87 -16.00 -8.17 -1.45
C LEU A 87 -14.90 -8.73 -2.34
N MET A 88 -13.86 -7.94 -2.64
CA MET A 88 -12.72 -8.36 -3.44
C MET A 88 -11.97 -9.55 -2.81
N SER A 89 -11.88 -9.61 -1.48
CA SER A 89 -11.19 -10.68 -0.76
C SER A 89 -11.84 -12.06 -0.97
N PHE A 90 -13.13 -12.13 -1.30
CA PHE A 90 -13.79 -13.38 -1.67
C PHE A 90 -13.41 -13.87 -3.06
N PHE A 91 -13.18 -12.95 -4.01
CA PHE A 91 -12.83 -13.31 -5.38
C PHE A 91 -11.36 -13.74 -5.52
N THR A 92 -10.45 -13.08 -4.82
CA THR A 92 -9.01 -13.36 -4.89
C THR A 92 -8.65 -14.86 -4.74
N PRO A 93 -9.11 -15.60 -3.70
CA PRO A 93 -8.76 -17.01 -3.55
C PRO A 93 -9.36 -17.88 -4.64
N LEU A 94 -10.54 -17.55 -5.18
CA LEU A 94 -11.22 -18.33 -6.22
C LEU A 94 -10.38 -18.37 -7.51
N PHE A 95 -9.93 -17.20 -7.97
CA PHE A 95 -9.10 -17.10 -9.18
C PHE A 95 -7.70 -17.65 -8.95
N ALA A 96 -7.09 -17.37 -7.79
CA ALA A 96 -5.77 -17.89 -7.47
C ALA A 96 -5.76 -19.44 -7.44
N GLN A 97 -6.77 -20.06 -6.85
CA GLN A 97 -6.90 -21.52 -6.80
C GLN A 97 -7.09 -22.13 -8.20
N ALA A 98 -7.85 -21.46 -9.08
CA ALA A 98 -8.04 -21.91 -10.45
C ALA A 98 -6.71 -21.93 -11.25
N VAL A 99 -5.84 -20.95 -11.03
CA VAL A 99 -4.52 -20.91 -11.68
C VAL A 99 -3.55 -21.92 -11.07
N GLN A 100 -3.50 -22.03 -9.73
CA GLN A 100 -2.60 -22.96 -9.06
C GLN A 100 -2.91 -24.43 -9.35
N SER A 101 -4.18 -24.77 -9.57
CA SER A 101 -4.60 -26.14 -9.95
C SER A 101 -4.35 -26.47 -11.43
N SER A 102 -3.93 -25.50 -12.23
CA SER A 102 -3.62 -25.67 -13.65
C SER A 102 -2.14 -26.00 -13.89
N ALA A 103 -1.79 -26.38 -15.12
CA ALA A 103 -0.40 -26.59 -15.54
C ALA A 103 0.50 -25.34 -15.41
N ILE A 104 -0.09 -24.15 -15.24
CA ILE A 104 0.62 -22.87 -15.11
C ILE A 104 1.03 -22.59 -13.65
N GLY A 105 0.51 -23.35 -12.68
CA GLY A 105 0.76 -23.12 -11.24
C GLY A 105 2.25 -22.93 -10.85
N PRO A 106 3.19 -23.76 -11.31
CA PRO A 106 4.62 -23.58 -11.02
C PRO A 106 5.20 -22.29 -11.60
N ILE A 107 4.73 -21.88 -12.80
CA ILE A 107 5.14 -20.63 -13.45
C ILE A 107 4.60 -19.43 -12.66
N ASP A 108 3.32 -19.48 -12.27
CA ASP A 108 2.68 -18.46 -11.42
C ASP A 108 3.41 -18.29 -10.08
N SER A 109 3.83 -19.41 -9.47
CA SER A 109 4.60 -19.39 -8.21
C SER A 109 5.99 -18.79 -8.41
N GLY A 110 6.68 -19.13 -9.51
CA GLY A 110 7.98 -18.56 -9.87
C GLY A 110 7.92 -17.04 -10.09
N PHE A 111 6.92 -16.56 -10.82
CA PHE A 111 6.71 -15.11 -10.94
C PHE A 111 6.26 -14.46 -9.63
N GLY A 112 5.50 -15.18 -8.80
CA GLY A 112 5.16 -14.76 -7.44
C GLY A 112 6.40 -14.50 -6.61
N PHE A 113 7.40 -15.40 -6.64
CA PHE A 113 8.69 -15.20 -5.96
C PHE A 113 9.41 -13.94 -6.43
N LEU A 114 9.55 -13.75 -7.76
CA LEU A 114 10.21 -12.58 -8.33
C LEU A 114 9.49 -11.30 -7.92
N PHE A 115 8.16 -11.27 -8.02
CA PHE A 115 7.35 -10.16 -7.55
C PHE A 115 7.54 -9.90 -6.05
N GLY A 116 7.60 -10.95 -5.23
CA GLY A 116 7.84 -10.87 -3.80
C GLY A 116 9.20 -10.26 -3.44
N ILE A 117 10.26 -10.58 -4.21
CA ILE A 117 11.58 -9.95 -4.07
C ILE A 117 11.48 -8.46 -4.39
N VAL A 118 10.89 -8.10 -5.54
CA VAL A 118 10.73 -6.69 -5.95
C VAL A 118 9.96 -5.93 -4.87
N ARG A 119 8.87 -6.49 -4.35
CA ARG A 119 8.11 -5.89 -3.25
C ARG A 119 8.94 -5.73 -1.98
N GLY A 120 9.75 -6.73 -1.62
CA GLY A 120 10.64 -6.66 -0.47
C GLY A 120 11.66 -5.54 -0.60
N VAL A 121 12.27 -5.41 -1.78
CA VAL A 121 13.18 -4.31 -2.12
C VAL A 121 12.47 -2.96 -2.04
N LEU A 122 11.28 -2.83 -2.62
CA LEU A 122 10.48 -1.60 -2.56
C LEU A 122 10.17 -1.19 -1.12
N ILE A 123 9.75 -2.14 -0.27
CA ILE A 123 9.44 -1.87 1.14
C ILE A 123 10.68 -1.34 1.88
N VAL A 124 11.84 -1.98 1.68
CA VAL A 124 13.09 -1.55 2.33
C VAL A 124 13.55 -0.19 1.80
N ALA A 125 13.50 0.04 0.49
CA ALA A 125 13.88 1.31 -0.11
C ALA A 125 13.01 2.46 0.39
N VAL A 126 11.68 2.28 0.45
CA VAL A 126 10.76 3.26 1.06
C VAL A 126 11.09 3.46 2.54
N GLY A 127 11.45 2.40 3.27
CA GLY A 127 11.90 2.50 4.66
C GLY A 127 13.12 3.39 4.84
N PHE A 128 14.14 3.25 3.97
CA PHE A 128 15.31 4.14 3.97
C PHE A 128 14.93 5.58 3.61
N ILE A 129 14.04 5.79 2.63
CA ILE A 129 13.56 7.13 2.28
C ILE A 129 12.91 7.82 3.48
N ILE A 130 12.02 7.11 4.17
CA ILE A 130 11.34 7.62 5.37
C ILE A 130 12.36 7.90 6.47
N TYR A 131 13.31 6.99 6.69
CA TYR A 131 14.37 7.20 7.68
C TYR A 131 15.16 8.49 7.40
N ASP A 132 15.63 8.69 6.16
CA ASP A 132 16.42 9.88 5.80
C ASP A 132 15.60 11.17 6.01
N GLN A 133 14.29 11.13 5.70
CA GLN A 133 13.39 12.27 5.92
C GLN A 133 13.18 12.57 7.41
N VAL A 134 13.15 11.54 8.26
CA VAL A 134 12.93 11.69 9.71
C VAL A 134 14.20 12.13 10.44
N THR A 135 15.37 11.63 10.05
CA THR A 135 16.64 11.92 10.73
C THR A 135 17.34 13.17 10.20
N GLY A 136 16.95 13.69 9.03
CA GLY A 136 17.55 14.91 8.47
C GLY A 136 19.03 14.77 8.11
N GLY A 137 19.54 13.54 7.96
CA GLY A 137 20.92 13.26 7.55
C GLY A 137 21.92 12.97 8.67
N GLU A 138 21.55 13.14 9.96
CA GLU A 138 22.34 12.69 11.10
C GLU A 138 21.67 11.46 11.74
N GLY A 139 21.89 10.30 11.11
CA GLY A 139 21.29 9.04 11.53
C GLY A 139 22.11 8.26 12.55
N VAL A 140 21.57 7.10 12.92
CA VAL A 140 22.29 6.03 13.62
C VAL A 140 23.30 5.39 12.66
N ILE A 141 24.57 5.40 13.07
CA ILE A 141 25.72 4.85 12.32
C ILE A 141 25.45 3.44 11.78
N MET A 142 24.76 2.58 12.55
CA MET A 142 24.43 1.21 12.14
C MET A 142 23.57 1.13 10.86
N VAL A 143 22.70 2.10 10.63
CA VAL A 143 21.87 2.15 9.42
C VAL A 143 22.67 2.81 8.31
N ASP A 144 23.42 3.86 8.62
CA ASP A 144 24.12 4.69 7.63
C ASP A 144 25.28 3.94 6.97
N ASP A 145 25.95 3.07 7.73
CA ASP A 145 27.04 2.21 7.24
C ASP A 145 26.55 0.85 6.66
N ALA A 146 25.23 0.61 6.61
CA ALA A 146 24.69 -0.67 6.14
C ALA A 146 25.00 -0.90 4.66
N ALA A 147 25.53 -2.08 4.31
CA ALA A 147 25.86 -2.43 2.92
C ALA A 147 24.61 -2.41 2.01
N SER A 148 23.47 -2.80 2.57
CA SER A 148 22.16 -2.77 1.93
C SER A 148 21.75 -1.38 1.44
N ARG A 149 22.20 -0.29 2.07
CA ARG A 149 21.98 1.07 1.55
C ARG A 149 22.67 1.31 0.22
N VAL A 150 23.91 0.86 0.09
CA VAL A 150 24.69 1.01 -1.14
C VAL A 150 24.06 0.17 -2.25
N PHE A 151 23.68 -1.08 -1.96
CA PHE A 151 23.04 -1.96 -2.95
C PHE A 151 21.66 -1.48 -3.39
N LEU A 152 20.91 -0.81 -2.52
CA LEU A 152 19.57 -0.30 -2.82
C LEU A 152 19.55 1.19 -3.18
N ALA A 153 20.71 1.81 -3.38
CA ALA A 153 20.82 3.24 -3.70
C ALA A 153 20.08 3.58 -4.98
N ASP A 154 20.28 2.81 -6.06
CA ASP A 154 19.62 3.03 -7.34
C ASP A 154 18.10 2.87 -7.25
N ALA A 155 17.63 1.85 -6.52
CA ALA A 155 16.20 1.63 -6.29
C ALA A 155 15.59 2.78 -5.48
N THR A 156 16.31 3.26 -4.46
CA THR A 156 15.91 4.40 -3.62
C THR A 156 15.83 5.68 -4.45
N GLN A 157 16.84 5.94 -5.29
CA GLN A 157 16.86 7.12 -6.17
C GLN A 157 15.73 7.07 -7.19
N ALA A 158 15.51 5.92 -7.84
CA ALA A 158 14.43 5.76 -8.80
C ALA A 158 13.05 6.04 -8.17
N ILE A 159 12.82 5.65 -6.91
CA ILE A 159 11.60 5.98 -6.18
C ILE A 159 11.54 7.49 -5.89
N ARG A 160 12.63 8.10 -5.42
CA ARG A 160 12.69 9.55 -5.12
C ARG A 160 12.37 10.39 -6.36
N ASP A 161 12.87 10.01 -7.52
CA ASP A 161 12.64 10.72 -8.78
C ASP A 161 11.16 10.64 -9.24
N MET A 162 10.42 9.62 -8.78
CA MET A 162 8.98 9.50 -9.05
C MET A 162 8.10 10.28 -8.06
N ILE A 163 8.64 10.70 -6.91
CA ILE A 163 7.88 11.44 -5.90
C ILE A 163 7.75 12.91 -6.34
N PRO A 164 6.52 13.41 -6.59
CA PRO A 164 6.31 14.81 -6.90
C PRO A 164 6.70 15.68 -5.70
N THR A 165 7.43 16.77 -5.93
CA THR A 165 7.79 17.75 -4.88
C THR A 165 6.62 18.65 -4.47
N GLU A 166 5.57 18.71 -5.30
CA GLU A 166 4.36 19.49 -5.07
C GLU A 166 3.12 18.64 -5.31
N ILE A 167 2.04 18.92 -4.58
CA ILE A 167 0.77 18.20 -4.74
C ILE A 167 0.17 18.57 -6.10
N PRO A 168 -0.04 17.62 -7.03
CA PRO A 168 -0.66 17.91 -8.33
C PRO A 168 -2.07 18.47 -8.15
N SER A 169 -2.41 19.50 -8.95
CA SER A 169 -3.72 20.18 -8.88
C SER A 169 -4.91 19.23 -9.02
N GLY A 170 -4.79 18.19 -9.86
CA GLY A 170 -5.84 17.19 -10.03
C GLY A 170 -6.17 16.34 -8.79
N ILE A 171 -5.29 16.28 -7.77
CA ILE A 171 -5.60 15.65 -6.48
C ILE A 171 -6.41 16.62 -5.61
N THR A 172 -6.01 17.90 -5.59
CA THR A 172 -6.74 18.96 -4.90
C THR A 172 -8.17 19.08 -5.42
N ASP A 173 -8.36 19.05 -6.74
CA ASP A 173 -9.70 19.10 -7.36
C ASP A 173 -10.58 17.92 -6.95
N ARG A 174 -10.01 16.70 -6.85
CA ARG A 174 -10.75 15.51 -6.40
C ARG A 174 -11.10 15.56 -4.93
N TYR A 175 -10.20 16.08 -4.10
CA TYR A 175 -10.46 16.30 -2.69
C TYR A 175 -11.59 17.33 -2.53
N GLU A 176 -11.50 18.48 -3.19
CA GLU A 176 -12.55 19.50 -3.20
C GLU A 176 -13.87 18.99 -3.77
N GLN A 177 -13.87 18.08 -4.75
CA GLN A 177 -15.09 17.46 -5.24
C GLN A 177 -15.78 16.57 -4.20
N LEU A 178 -14.99 15.86 -3.38
CA LEU A 178 -15.51 15.03 -2.29
C LEU A 178 -15.96 15.89 -1.10
N THR A 179 -15.16 16.87 -0.67
CA THR A 179 -15.41 17.65 0.55
C THR A 179 -16.12 18.97 0.30
N GLY A 180 -16.15 19.49 -0.93
CA GLY A 180 -16.75 20.79 -1.28
C GLY A 180 -18.26 20.82 -1.07
N ARG A 181 -18.92 19.66 -1.04
CA ARG A 181 -20.32 19.53 -0.62
C ARG A 181 -20.55 19.86 0.86
N CYS A 182 -19.48 19.86 1.66
CA CYS A 182 -19.50 20.26 3.07
C CYS A 182 -19.33 21.76 3.29
N ALA A 183 -18.98 22.52 2.25
CA ALA A 183 -18.78 23.97 2.32
C ALA A 183 -20.06 24.77 1.95
N GLN A 184 -21.14 24.08 1.58
CA GLN A 184 -22.46 24.65 1.29
C GLN A 184 -23.40 24.56 2.49
#